data_AF-Q0AHF3-F1
#
_entry.id   AF-Q0AHF3-F1
#
_cell.length_a   1.000
_cell.length_b   1.000
_cell.length_c   1.000
_cell.angle_alpha   90.00
_cell.angle_beta   90.00
_cell.angle_gamma   90.00
#
_symmetry.space_group_name_H-M   'P 1'
#
loop_
_entity.id
_entity.type
_entity.pdbx_description
1 polymer ?
#
loop_
_entity_poly.entity_id
_entity_poly.type
_entity_poly.pdbx_seq_one_letter_code
_entity_poly.pdbx_strand_id
1 'polypeptide(L)'
;MGNEAQNTTSTSPFHYQNNYSSVYETGQLRRAKMHVAHLISHFGSKENLPPALLQLLETSIILKTTDSKVLAHWLKRKQAAIHADLQRIRHFLAEEPG
;
A
#
# COMPACT_ATOMS: atom_id res chain seq x y z
N MET A 1 -36.51 12.63 50.54
CA MET A 1 -36.88 11.61 49.53
C MET A 1 -37.33 12.39 48.30
N GLY A 2 -36.65 12.43 47.16
CA GLY A 2 -35.46 11.76 46.68
C GLY A 2 -35.32 12.11 45.19
N ASN A 3 -34.06 12.16 44.75
CA ASN A 3 -33.53 11.84 43.41
C ASN A 3 -33.74 12.83 42.23
N GLU A 4 -32.65 13.57 42.02
CA GLU A 4 -31.94 13.95 40.79
C GLU A 4 -32.15 13.15 39.49
N ALA A 5 -31.67 13.80 38.41
CA ALA A 5 -31.38 13.35 37.04
C ALA A 5 -32.50 13.69 36.03
N GLN A 6 -32.26 14.40 34.92
CA GLN A 6 -31.13 14.28 34.01
C GLN A 6 -30.81 15.61 33.30
N ASN A 7 -29.59 16.13 33.49
CA ASN A 7 -28.96 17.06 32.54
C ASN A 7 -28.23 16.18 31.51
N THR A 8 -28.84 15.95 30.34
CA THR A 8 -28.11 15.41 29.20
C THR A 8 -27.54 16.58 28.41
N THR A 9 -26.33 16.96 28.79
CA THR A 9 -25.42 17.75 27.95
C THR A 9 -25.27 17.03 26.63
N SER A 10 -25.92 17.56 25.59
CA SER A 10 -25.77 17.12 24.20
C SER A 10 -24.31 17.33 23.80
N THR A 11 -23.56 16.24 23.89
CA THR A 11 -22.14 16.20 23.56
C THR A 11 -22.04 16.28 22.05
N SER A 12 -21.33 17.29 21.54
CA SER A 12 -21.15 17.48 20.11
C SER A 12 -20.55 16.23 19.46
N PRO A 13 -20.97 15.83 18.24
CA PRO A 13 -20.34 14.74 17.54
C PRO A 13 -18.96 15.21 17.10
N PHE A 14 -17.94 14.69 17.77
CA PHE A 14 -16.56 15.01 17.49
C PHE A 14 -16.17 14.65 16.05
N HIS A 15 -15.61 15.64 15.37
CA HIS A 15 -15.03 15.59 14.03
C HIS A 15 -13.66 14.88 14.06
N TYR A 16 -13.63 13.55 14.27
CA TYR A 16 -12.39 12.74 14.36
C TYR A 16 -12.08 11.86 13.15
N GLN A 17 -12.63 12.14 11.96
CA GLN A 17 -12.63 11.13 10.88
C GLN A 17 -11.55 11.26 9.79
N ASN A 18 -10.56 12.16 9.88
CA ASN A 18 -9.60 12.34 8.78
C ASN A 18 -8.14 11.92 9.09
N ASN A 19 -7.67 12.07 10.33
CA ASN A 19 -6.25 11.85 10.63
C ASN A 19 -5.83 10.37 10.70
N TYR A 20 -6.73 9.47 11.11
CA TYR A 20 -6.41 8.04 11.22
C TYR A 20 -6.17 7.38 9.85
N SER A 21 -6.87 7.82 8.79
CA SER A 21 -6.68 7.28 7.43
C SER A 21 -5.28 7.60 6.91
N SER A 22 -4.84 8.86 7.04
CA SER A 22 -3.52 9.30 6.58
C SER A 22 -2.38 8.60 7.30
N VAL A 23 -2.49 8.41 8.62
CA VAL A 23 -1.48 7.67 9.41
C VAL A 23 -1.47 6.19 9.04
N TYR A 24 -2.64 5.59 8.84
CA TYR A 24 -2.76 4.20 8.42
C TYR A 24 -2.16 3.96 7.03
N GLU A 25 -2.48 4.83 6.06
CA GLU A 25 -1.92 4.84 4.71
C GLU A 25 -0.40 5.04 4.72
N THR A 26 0.09 5.99 5.53
CA THR A 26 1.54 6.22 5.70
C THR A 26 2.24 5.01 6.31
N GLY A 27 1.61 4.34 7.27
CA GLY A 27 2.11 3.09 7.86
C GLY A 27 2.17 1.95 6.85
N GLN A 28 1.15 1.81 6.00
CA GLN A 28 1.12 0.84 4.90
C GLN A 28 2.22 1.10 3.88
N LEU A 29 2.42 2.37 3.49
CA LEU A 29 3.49 2.76 2.56
C LEU A 29 4.87 2.45 3.13
N ARG A 30 5.12 2.79 4.40
CA ARG A 30 6.40 2.48 5.06
C ARG A 30 6.67 0.99 5.09
N ARG A 31 5.68 0.16 5.44
CA ARG A 31 5.80 -1.30 5.43
C ARG A 31 6.06 -1.83 4.03
N ALA A 32 5.32 -1.36 3.03
CA ALA A 32 5.50 -1.77 1.64
C ALA A 32 6.92 -1.46 1.16
N LYS A 33 7.43 -0.25 1.42
CA LYS A 33 8.81 0.13 1.10
C LYS A 33 9.84 -0.76 1.78
N MET A 34 9.67 -1.07 3.06
CA MET A 34 10.59 -1.99 3.76
C MET A 34 10.55 -3.40 3.17
N HIS A 35 9.37 -3.93 2.85
CA HIS A 35 9.25 -5.24 2.20
C HIS A 35 9.91 -5.26 0.83
N VAL A 36 9.72 -4.21 0.02
CA VAL A 36 10.35 -4.09 -1.31
C VAL A 36 11.88 -3.97 -1.18
N ALA A 37 12.38 -3.13 -0.28
CA ALA A 37 13.82 -2.99 -0.05
C ALA A 37 14.46 -4.30 0.44
N HIS A 38 13.79 -5.02 1.34
CA HIS A 38 14.24 -6.33 1.80
C HIS A 38 14.26 -7.35 0.66
N LEU A 39 13.22 -7.36 -0.17
CA LEU A 39 13.14 -8.22 -1.36
C LEU A 39 14.31 -7.95 -2.31
N ILE A 40 14.55 -6.69 -2.68
CA ILE A 40 15.67 -6.30 -3.56
C ILE A 40 17.02 -6.64 -2.96
N SER A 41 17.18 -6.43 -1.64
CA SER A 41 18.42 -6.80 -0.94
C SER A 41 18.69 -8.30 -0.98
N HIS A 42 17.65 -9.13 -1.06
CA HIS A 42 17.77 -10.58 -1.14
C HIS A 42 18.30 -11.04 -2.52
N PHE A 43 17.84 -10.42 -3.60
CA PHE A 43 18.30 -10.73 -4.98
C PHE A 43 19.69 -10.17 -5.33
N GLY A 44 20.38 -9.55 -4.36
CA GLY A 44 21.68 -8.93 -4.56
C GLY A 44 21.57 -7.57 -5.27
N SER A 45 22.54 -6.69 -5.00
CA SER A 45 22.64 -5.32 -5.53
C SER A 45 22.80 -5.21 -7.05
N LYS A 46 22.56 -6.29 -7.80
CA LYS A 46 22.99 -6.43 -9.19
C LYS A 46 22.09 -5.66 -10.15
N GLU A 47 20.83 -5.42 -9.81
CA GLU A 47 19.95 -4.54 -10.59
C GLU A 47 18.99 -3.75 -9.69
N ASN A 48 19.09 -2.43 -9.74
CA ASN A 48 18.08 -1.55 -9.16
C ASN A 48 16.83 -1.62 -10.03
N LEU A 49 15.72 -2.16 -9.49
CA LEU A 49 14.43 -2.11 -10.17
C LEU A 49 14.09 -0.65 -10.54
N PRO A 50 13.64 -0.38 -11.78
CA PRO A 50 13.18 0.95 -12.17
C PRO A 50 12.13 1.51 -11.19
N PRO A 51 12.10 2.82 -10.92
CA PRO A 51 11.15 3.43 -9.98
C PRO A 51 9.68 3.08 -10.26
N ALA A 52 9.31 2.94 -11.53
CA ALA A 52 7.95 2.55 -11.92
C ALA A 52 7.57 1.12 -11.49
N LEU A 53 8.54 0.19 -11.48
CA LEU A 53 8.35 -1.18 -11.01
C LEU A 53 8.30 -1.23 -9.48
N LEU A 54 9.14 -0.43 -8.80
CA LEU A 54 9.10 -0.28 -7.35
C LEU A 54 7.72 0.23 -6.89
N GLN A 55 7.24 1.30 -7.51
CA GLN A 55 5.94 1.88 -7.20
C GLN A 55 4.79 0.89 -7.46
N LEU A 56 4.88 0.11 -8.54
CA LEU A 56 3.93 -0.95 -8.83
C LEU A 56 3.93 -2.03 -7.74
N LEU A 57 5.11 -2.49 -7.32
CA LEU A 57 5.27 -3.50 -6.29
C LEU A 57 4.78 -2.99 -4.93
N GLU A 58 5.15 -1.77 -4.54
CA GLU A 58 4.65 -1.11 -3.33
C GLU A 58 3.12 -1.03 -3.33
N THR A 59 2.52 -0.59 -4.44
CA THR A 59 1.07 -0.46 -4.58
C THR A 59 0.37 -1.82 -4.51
N SER A 60 0.97 -2.85 -5.12
CA SER A 60 0.46 -4.23 -5.04
C SER A 60 0.45 -4.77 -3.62
N ILE A 61 1.45 -4.43 -2.81
CA ILE A 61 1.56 -4.83 -1.40
C ILE A 61 0.55 -4.07 -0.53
N ILE A 62 0.42 -2.75 -0.74
CA ILE A 62 -0.53 -1.91 0.01
C ILE A 62 -1.96 -2.38 -0.21
N LEU A 63 -2.32 -2.65 -1.47
CA LEU A 63 -3.66 -3.08 -1.87
C LEU A 63 -3.87 -4.60 -1.76
N LYS A 64 -2.80 -5.36 -1.49
CA LYS A 64 -2.77 -6.83 -1.45
C LYS A 64 -3.39 -7.46 -2.70
N THR A 65 -3.05 -6.95 -3.88
CA THR A 65 -3.60 -7.41 -5.17
C THR A 65 -2.57 -7.40 -6.28
N THR A 66 -2.71 -8.35 -7.20
CA THR A 66 -1.97 -8.39 -8.48
C THR A 66 -2.90 -8.17 -9.67
N ASP A 67 -4.16 -7.77 -9.44
CA ASP A 67 -5.11 -7.47 -10.50
C ASP A 67 -4.65 -6.24 -11.29
N SER A 68 -4.32 -6.45 -12.57
CA SER A 68 -3.78 -5.41 -13.44
C SER A 68 -4.77 -4.25 -13.67
N LYS A 69 -6.08 -4.50 -13.62
CA LYS A 69 -7.12 -3.47 -13.78
C LYS A 69 -7.19 -2.59 -12.54
N VAL A 70 -7.18 -3.19 -11.35
CA VAL A 70 -7.17 -2.46 -10.08
C VAL A 70 -5.91 -1.62 -9.98
N LEU A 71 -4.74 -2.22 -10.24
CA LEU A 71 -3.45 -1.54 -10.19
C LEU A 71 -3.34 -0.41 -11.23
N ALA A 72 -3.85 -0.63 -12.44
CA ALA A 72 -3.91 0.40 -13.48
C ALA A 72 -4.74 1.62 -13.06
N HIS A 73 -5.88 1.38 -12.42
CA HIS A 73 -6.73 2.44 -11.88
C HIS A 73 -6.01 3.26 -10.80
N TRP A 74 -5.41 2.59 -9.83
CA TRP A 74 -4.69 3.23 -8.73
C TRP A 74 -3.43 3.99 -9.18
N LEU A 75 -2.66 3.42 -10.10
CA LEU A 75 -1.43 4.02 -10.61
C LEU A 75 -1.68 5.03 -11.74
N LYS A 76 -2.92 5.16 -12.22
CA LYS A 76 -3.27 5.97 -13.39
C LYS A 76 -2.44 5.61 -14.63
N ARG A 77 -2.18 4.32 -14.83
CA ARG A 77 -1.39 3.76 -15.95
C ARG A 77 -2.27 2.86 -16.82
N LYS A 78 -1.86 2.62 -18.08
CA LYS A 78 -2.57 1.67 -18.96
C LYS A 78 -2.44 0.24 -18.42
N GLN A 79 -3.55 -0.51 -18.42
CA GLN A 79 -3.58 -1.90 -17.95
C GLN A 79 -2.57 -2.80 -18.67
N ALA A 80 -2.41 -2.64 -19.98
CA ALA A 80 -1.41 -3.41 -20.75
C ALA A 80 0.03 -3.16 -20.25
N ALA A 81 0.36 -1.92 -19.88
CA ALA A 81 1.68 -1.58 -19.34
C ALA A 81 1.87 -2.16 -17.93
N ILE A 82 0.84 -2.11 -17.08
CA ILE A 82 0.87 -2.77 -15.76
C ILE A 82 1.08 -4.27 -15.91
N HIS A 83 0.40 -4.92 -16.86
CA HIS A 83 0.57 -6.34 -17.10
C HIS A 83 2.01 -6.67 -17.52
N ALA A 84 2.59 -5.93 -18.48
CA ALA A 84 3.97 -6.12 -18.91
C ALA A 84 4.97 -5.93 -17.74
N ASP A 85 4.75 -4.90 -16.91
CA ASP A 85 5.59 -4.63 -15.74
C ASP A 85 5.48 -5.71 -14.67
N LEU A 86 4.28 -6.25 -14.42
CA LEU A 86 4.08 -7.39 -13.51
C LEU A 86 4.82 -8.63 -14.00
N GLN A 87 4.83 -8.88 -15.31
CA GLN A 87 5.60 -10.00 -15.87
C GLN A 87 7.11 -9.79 -15.70
N ARG A 88 7.61 -8.55 -15.89
CA ARG A 88 9.02 -8.23 -15.64
C ARG A 88 9.40 -8.42 -14.17
N ILE A 89 8.55 -7.98 -13.23
CA ILE A 89 8.76 -8.21 -11.79
C ILE A 89 8.79 -9.71 -11.51
N ARG A 90 7.85 -10.49 -12.04
CA ARG A 90 7.83 -11.95 -11.87
C ARG A 90 9.11 -12.61 -12.39
N HIS A 91 9.58 -12.19 -13.55
CA HIS A 91 10.82 -12.71 -14.12
C HIS A 91 12.01 -12.39 -13.22
N PHE A 92 12.14 -11.13 -12.78
CA PHE A 92 13.16 -10.69 -11.84
C PHE A 92 13.17 -11.51 -10.54
N LEU A 93 11.99 -11.84 -10.00
CA LEU A 93 11.86 -12.67 -8.79
C LEU A 93 12.10 -14.16 -9.02
N ALA A 94 11.99 -14.64 -10.27
CA ALA A 94 12.16 -16.05 -10.62
C ALA A 94 13.60 -16.40 -11.00
N GLU A 95 14.47 -15.42 -11.27
CA GLU A 95 15.89 -15.62 -11.56
C GLU A 95 16.76 -15.92 -10.32
N GLU A 96 16.16 -16.37 -9.21
CA GLU A 96 16.85 -16.92 -8.04
C GLU A 96 17.50 -18.27 -8.41
N PRO A 97 18.84 -18.39 -8.44
CA PRO A 97 19.49 -19.69 -8.41
C PRO A 97 19.51 -20.14 -6.95
N GLY A 98 18.65 -21.09 -6.61
CA GLY A 98 18.72 -21.81 -5.33
C GLY A 98 20.05 -22.52 -5.11
#